data_AF-A0A523BXR9-F1
#
_entry.id   AF-A0A523BXR9-F1
#
_cell.length_a   1.000
_cell.length_b   1.000
_cell.length_c   1.000
_cell.angle_alpha   90.00
_cell.angle_beta   90.00
_cell.angle_gamma   90.00
#
_symmetry.space_group_name_H-M   'P 1'
#
loop_
_entity.id
_entity.type
_entity.pdbx_description
1 polymer ?
#
loop_
_entity_poly.entity_id
_entity_poly.type
_entity_poly.pdbx_seq_one_letter_code
_entity_poly.pdbx_strand_id
1 'polypeptide(L)'
;MSSYPYPENEKYPDDQAHQEYQREWNTRVFAPAGDGQAENGGKALSVLQNALDWIKGALGKMRGTVIRPYSLAEKLIQWLEATAFSGRQNGAAEAKPVQLTLRRADSGAAPEKQGVHYSLNTNYAGLVVTKNNSSYAYGLNSSGSDTWKSSSMPTPSSPGIQATVAEKAYATNQDSSWWTTSLVSGDGQYNYQMYRFTVAEKAADIDKIIVRWTGYGEPTTGYDVELFWWDFSASSWTPLMTQHASTDTAFQDVTRIDQTEFCTRCHDNSPPSGVTMGTVMQISPAYGTDRHGSGSGPEGYSNGSLVNYNFRGMPRLSCNECHDEHGSGNVYHLRETVNGKTGITITDINNNASFTNFCTGCHNGNGNNFHAGCLSCHYEGHSGEPLGPDFGRACVSCHKHGSYFVHYEGNWCHGCAPSGGIGAF
;
A
#
# COMPACT_ATOMS: atom_id res chain seq x y z
N MET A 1 13.24 5.97 -28.56
CA MET A 1 13.96 6.88 -27.64
C MET A 1 15.43 6.56 -27.79
N SER A 2 16.27 7.51 -28.19
CA SER A 2 17.71 7.27 -28.35
C SER A 2 18.36 7.03 -26.98
N SER A 3 19.33 6.12 -26.95
CA SER A 3 20.04 5.66 -25.75
C SER A 3 21.04 6.70 -25.28
N TYR A 4 20.96 7.10 -24.01
CA TYR A 4 21.95 7.94 -23.33
C TYR A 4 23.22 7.14 -23.00
N PRO A 5 24.43 7.75 -23.03
CA PRO A 5 24.73 9.16 -23.31
C PRO A 5 24.74 9.53 -24.79
N TYR A 6 24.26 10.74 -25.10
CA TYR A 6 24.27 11.29 -26.45
C TYR A 6 25.71 11.50 -26.95
N PRO A 7 26.02 11.18 -28.22
CA PRO A 7 27.29 11.57 -28.82
C PRO A 7 27.39 13.10 -28.95
N GLU A 8 28.61 13.64 -28.91
CA GLU A 8 28.90 15.10 -28.88
C GLU A 8 28.24 15.93 -29.99
N ASN A 9 27.84 15.29 -31.08
CA ASN A 9 27.21 15.92 -32.24
C ASN A 9 25.67 15.89 -32.21
N GLU A 10 25.05 15.18 -31.26
CA GLU A 10 23.60 15.15 -31.10
C GLU A 10 23.18 16.26 -30.12
N LYS A 11 22.55 17.30 -30.66
CA LYS A 11 21.94 18.40 -29.89
C LYS A 11 20.43 18.29 -30.01
N TYR A 12 19.71 18.71 -28.97
CA TYR A 12 18.27 18.90 -29.08
C TYR A 12 17.94 19.78 -30.30
N PRO A 13 16.84 19.51 -31.03
CA PRO A 13 16.43 20.33 -32.16
C PRO A 13 16.34 21.80 -31.73
N ASP A 14 17.16 22.68 -32.30
CA ASP A 14 17.06 24.13 -32.10
C ASP A 14 16.09 24.72 -33.14
N ASP A 15 14.91 24.12 -33.21
CA ASP A 15 13.85 24.56 -34.10
C ASP A 15 12.91 25.54 -33.38
N GLN A 16 12.09 26.22 -34.17
CA GLN A 16 11.16 27.21 -33.68
C GLN A 16 10.19 26.63 -32.63
N ALA A 17 9.81 25.36 -32.75
CA ALA A 17 8.90 24.72 -31.81
C ALA A 17 9.57 24.51 -30.44
N HIS A 18 10.84 24.11 -30.41
CA HIS A 18 11.60 24.03 -29.17
C HIS A 18 11.82 25.42 -28.54
N GLN A 19 12.10 26.45 -29.34
CA GLN A 19 12.23 27.82 -28.83
C GLN A 19 10.90 28.41 -28.31
N GLU A 20 9.77 28.05 -28.92
CA GLU A 20 8.42 28.37 -28.41
C GLU A 20 8.14 27.68 -27.08
N TYR A 21 8.46 26.38 -26.98
CA TYR A 21 8.36 25.62 -25.74
C TYR A 21 9.21 26.23 -24.61
N GLN A 22 10.46 26.61 -24.87
CA GLN A 22 11.32 27.25 -23.87
C GLN A 22 10.78 28.63 -23.43
N ARG A 23 10.18 29.41 -24.34
CA ARG A 23 9.55 30.71 -24.00
C ARG A 23 8.30 30.53 -23.12
N GLU A 24 7.46 29.55 -23.43
CA GLU A 24 6.31 29.22 -22.59
C GLU A 24 6.75 28.74 -21.19
N TRP A 25 7.82 27.95 -21.13
CA TRP A 25 8.32 27.43 -19.85
C TRP A 25 8.98 28.52 -18.99
N ASN A 26 9.81 29.38 -19.58
CA ASN A 26 10.53 30.42 -18.85
C ASN A 26 9.63 31.56 -18.34
N THR A 27 8.42 31.71 -18.87
CA THR A 27 7.44 32.68 -18.38
C THR A 27 6.62 32.17 -17.19
N ARG A 28 6.65 30.86 -16.90
CA ARG A 28 5.93 30.27 -15.76
C ARG A 28 6.64 30.41 -14.41
N VAL A 29 7.91 30.86 -14.37
CA VAL A 29 8.75 30.87 -13.16
C VAL A 29 8.91 32.25 -12.49
N PHE A 30 8.43 33.35 -13.09
CA PHE A 30 8.54 34.67 -12.47
C PHE A 30 7.27 35.52 -12.61
N ALA A 31 6.29 35.26 -11.74
CA ALA A 31 5.41 36.33 -11.29
C ALA A 31 6.04 36.96 -10.03
N PRO A 32 6.37 38.27 -10.03
CA PRO A 32 6.91 38.92 -8.84
C PRO A 32 5.84 38.93 -7.75
N ALA A 33 6.24 38.47 -6.56
CA ALA A 33 5.40 38.52 -5.36
C ALA A 33 5.09 39.98 -5.05
N GLY A 34 3.80 40.33 -5.14
CA GLY A 34 3.29 41.62 -4.68
C GLY A 34 3.53 41.80 -3.18
N ASP A 35 4.01 42.99 -2.88
CA ASP A 35 4.39 43.55 -1.60
C ASP A 35 3.15 43.63 -0.69
N GLY A 36 2.95 42.59 0.12
CA GLY A 36 1.89 42.48 1.13
C GLY A 36 2.49 42.31 2.53
N GLN A 37 1.97 43.07 3.48
CA GLN A 37 2.64 43.46 4.72
C GLN A 37 2.94 42.35 5.74
N ALA A 38 3.94 42.67 6.57
CA ALA A 38 4.43 41.90 7.70
C ALA A 38 3.38 41.74 8.82
N GLU A 39 2.75 40.57 8.89
CA GLU A 39 2.03 40.10 10.08
C GLU A 39 2.29 38.60 10.33
N ASN A 40 3.53 38.18 10.60
CA ASN A 40 3.79 36.82 11.11
C ASN A 40 4.97 36.70 12.09
N GLY A 41 5.56 37.81 12.54
CA GLY A 41 6.61 37.81 13.57
C GLY A 41 6.15 37.34 14.96
N GLY A 42 4.84 37.32 15.22
CA GLY A 42 4.27 36.94 16.53
C GLY A 42 4.28 35.44 16.82
N LYS A 43 4.23 34.57 15.80
CA LYS A 43 4.11 33.12 16.02
C LYS A 43 5.44 32.48 16.44
N ALA A 44 6.56 32.95 15.89
CA ALA A 44 7.89 32.46 16.28
C ALA A 44 8.24 32.82 17.72
N LEU A 45 7.86 34.03 18.19
CA LEU A 45 8.03 34.41 19.59
C LEU A 45 7.13 33.59 20.54
N SER A 46 5.90 33.25 20.15
CA SER A 46 5.01 32.45 21.01
C SER A 46 5.51 31.02 21.22
N VAL A 47 6.18 30.42 20.22
CA VAL A 47 6.75 29.07 20.34
C VAL A 47 7.96 29.07 21.29
N LEU A 48 8.83 30.09 21.18
CA LEU A 48 9.95 30.28 22.09
C LEU A 48 9.49 30.56 23.53
N GLN A 49 8.43 31.34 23.70
CA GLN A 49 7.86 31.64 25.02
C GLN A 49 7.26 30.38 25.67
N ASN A 50 6.51 29.58 24.91
CA ASN A 50 5.93 28.32 25.41
C ASN A 50 7.01 27.29 25.80
N ALA A 51 8.12 27.22 25.06
CA ALA A 51 9.26 26.38 25.42
C ALA A 51 9.94 26.85 26.71
N LEU A 52 10.11 28.15 26.88
CA LEU A 52 10.67 28.76 28.10
C LEU A 52 9.80 28.51 29.33
N ASP A 53 8.49 28.61 29.20
CA ASP A 53 7.55 28.39 30.31
C ASP A 53 7.45 26.91 30.69
N TRP A 54 7.55 26.00 29.71
CA TRP A 54 7.68 24.57 29.98
C TRP A 54 8.98 24.24 30.74
N ILE A 55 10.12 24.80 30.34
CA ILE A 55 11.42 24.60 31.02
C ILE A 55 11.35 25.09 32.47
N LYS A 56 10.77 26.28 32.70
CA LYS A 56 10.59 26.82 34.06
C LYS A 56 9.68 25.91 34.91
N GLY A 57 8.60 25.38 34.32
CA GLY A 57 7.71 24.43 34.99
C GLY A 57 8.40 23.11 35.34
N ALA A 58 9.24 22.59 34.44
CA ALA A 58 10.02 21.37 34.67
C ALA A 58 11.08 21.57 35.77
N LEU A 59 11.80 22.70 35.75
CA LEU A 59 12.79 23.04 36.78
C LEU A 59 12.15 23.31 38.15
N GLY A 60 10.96 23.90 38.19
CA GLY A 60 10.20 24.11 39.44
C GLY A 60 9.79 22.80 40.11
N LYS A 61 9.46 21.76 39.32
CA LYS A 61 9.08 20.43 39.82
C LYS A 61 10.27 19.56 40.23
N MET A 62 11.48 19.86 39.76
CA MET A 62 12.69 19.07 40.03
C MET A 62 13.49 19.49 41.27
N ARG A 63 13.03 20.48 42.04
CA ARG A 63 13.69 20.96 43.28
C ARG A 63 13.78 19.95 44.44
N GLY A 64 13.42 18.68 44.23
CA GLY A 64 13.48 17.63 45.25
C GLY A 64 14.12 16.30 44.84
N THR A 65 14.62 16.15 43.60
CA THR A 65 15.15 14.85 43.14
C THR A 65 16.53 15.02 42.51
N VAL A 66 17.55 14.40 43.12
CA VAL A 66 18.92 14.37 42.61
C VAL A 66 18.98 13.48 41.38
N ILE A 67 18.88 14.05 40.19
CA ILE A 67 19.16 13.36 38.92
C ILE A 67 20.43 13.97 38.31
N ARG A 68 21.34 13.11 37.87
CA ARG A 68 22.65 13.48 37.32
C ARG A 68 22.49 14.35 36.05
N PRO A 69 23.24 15.44 35.91
CA PRO A 69 23.05 16.46 34.86
C PRO A 69 23.30 16.01 33.41
N TYR A 70 23.84 14.81 33.20
CA TYR A 70 24.24 14.34 31.86
C TYR A 70 23.07 13.91 30.96
N SER A 71 21.93 13.47 31.52
CA SER A 71 20.80 12.98 30.72
C SER A 71 19.95 14.10 30.08
N LEU A 72 20.09 15.34 30.56
CA LEU A 72 19.33 16.48 30.04
C LEU A 72 19.98 17.09 28.79
N ALA A 73 21.32 17.11 28.75
CA ALA A 73 22.09 17.55 27.59
C ALA A 73 21.90 16.58 26.41
N GLU A 74 21.90 15.27 26.67
CA GLU A 74 21.66 14.24 25.64
C GLU A 74 20.25 14.33 25.04
N LYS A 75 19.22 14.57 25.87
CA LYS A 75 17.84 14.75 25.39
C LYS A 75 17.64 16.06 24.61
N LEU A 76 18.36 17.12 24.98
CA LEU A 76 18.33 18.38 24.25
C LEU A 76 19.04 18.26 22.89
N ILE A 77 20.16 17.53 22.83
CA ILE A 77 20.87 17.25 21.58
C ILE A 77 20.00 16.39 20.65
N GLN A 78 19.39 15.30 21.15
CA GLN A 78 18.49 14.47 20.35
C GLN A 78 17.28 15.24 19.81
N TRP A 79 16.74 16.18 20.60
CA TRP A 79 15.63 17.04 20.14
C TRP A 79 16.08 18.06 19.09
N LEU A 80 17.26 18.67 19.26
CA LEU A 80 17.83 19.61 18.29
C LEU A 80 18.20 18.92 16.98
N GLU A 81 18.73 17.70 17.02
CA GLU A 81 19.05 16.89 15.83
C GLU A 81 17.78 16.49 15.06
N ALA A 82 16.71 16.09 15.77
CA ALA A 82 15.42 15.79 15.16
C ALA A 82 14.76 17.01 14.50
N THR A 83 15.06 18.22 14.97
CA THR A 83 14.47 19.47 14.47
C THR A 83 15.33 20.14 13.38
N ALA A 84 16.66 19.91 13.38
CA ALA A 84 17.59 20.52 12.42
C ALA A 84 17.74 19.72 11.12
N PHE A 85 17.43 18.42 11.10
CA PHE A 85 17.62 17.58 9.90
C PHE A 85 16.49 17.67 8.86
N SER A 86 15.39 18.36 9.16
CA SER A 86 14.26 18.54 8.22
C SER A 86 14.38 19.77 7.31
N GLY A 87 15.54 20.44 7.27
CA GLY A 87 15.63 21.75 6.61
C GLY A 87 17.01 22.05 6.01
N ARG A 88 17.40 21.32 4.95
CA ARG A 88 18.23 21.82 3.82
C ARG A 88 18.63 20.66 2.90
N GLN A 89 18.12 20.65 1.66
CA GLN A 89 18.92 20.60 0.41
C GLN A 89 18.11 21.13 -0.80
N ASN A 90 18.64 22.20 -1.39
CA ASN A 90 18.68 22.65 -2.79
C ASN A 90 17.64 22.16 -3.83
N GLY A 91 16.84 23.10 -4.34
CA GLY A 91 17.06 23.62 -5.70
C GLY A 91 16.49 22.87 -6.91
N ALA A 92 15.26 22.39 -6.84
CA ALA A 92 14.39 22.20 -8.02
C ALA A 92 12.95 22.49 -7.60
N ALA A 93 12.10 22.99 -8.49
CA ALA A 93 10.68 23.20 -8.21
C ALA A 93 9.98 21.84 -8.01
N GLU A 94 10.11 21.33 -6.80
CA GLU A 94 9.62 20.03 -6.37
C GLU A 94 8.12 20.18 -6.05
N ALA A 95 7.28 19.39 -6.74
CA ALA A 95 5.91 19.20 -6.34
C ALA A 95 5.94 18.71 -4.89
N LYS A 96 5.42 19.53 -3.97
CA LYS A 96 5.47 19.20 -2.54
C LYS A 96 4.85 17.81 -2.35
N PRO A 97 5.58 16.82 -1.81
CA PRO A 97 4.96 15.56 -1.44
C PRO A 97 3.83 15.89 -0.47
N VAL A 98 2.63 15.37 -0.76
CA VAL A 98 1.53 15.39 0.21
C VAL A 98 2.03 14.60 1.41
N GLN A 99 2.46 15.32 2.46
CA GLN A 99 2.77 14.69 3.73
C GLN A 99 1.47 14.14 4.30
N LEU A 100 1.31 12.84 4.12
CA LEU A 100 0.14 12.10 4.52
C LEU A 100 0.30 11.73 6.00
N THR A 101 -0.08 12.64 6.88
CA THR A 101 -0.17 12.31 8.30
C THR A 101 -1.40 11.43 8.49
N LEU A 102 -1.19 10.12 8.52
CA LEU A 102 -2.15 9.18 9.09
C LEU A 102 -2.33 9.54 10.56
N ARG A 103 -3.30 10.41 10.85
CA ARG A 103 -3.80 10.52 12.22
C ARG A 103 -4.48 9.19 12.51
N ARG A 104 -3.83 8.38 13.33
CA ARG A 104 -4.49 7.32 14.10
C ARG A 104 -5.71 7.99 14.71
N ALA A 105 -6.91 7.43 14.47
CA ALA A 105 -8.11 7.91 15.14
C ALA A 105 -7.82 7.89 16.64
N ASP A 106 -7.65 9.07 17.24
CA ASP A 106 -7.67 9.19 18.68
C ASP A 106 -9.00 8.59 19.10
N SER A 107 -8.97 7.66 20.05
CA SER A 107 -10.13 6.98 20.62
C SER A 107 -10.97 7.93 21.49
N GLY A 108 -11.20 9.15 20.99
CA GLY A 108 -12.10 10.12 21.58
C GLY A 108 -13.44 9.45 21.80
N ALA A 109 -13.95 9.60 23.02
CA ALA A 109 -15.17 8.94 23.47
C ALA A 109 -16.26 9.00 22.39
N ALA A 110 -16.79 7.82 22.04
CA ALA A 110 -17.86 7.69 21.07
C ALA A 110 -18.97 8.69 21.42
N PRO A 111 -19.41 9.53 20.47
CA PRO A 111 -20.48 10.47 20.73
C PRO A 111 -21.70 9.73 21.28
N GLU A 112 -22.37 10.39 22.22
CA GLU A 112 -23.58 9.97 22.90
C GLU A 112 -24.51 9.19 21.97
N LYS A 113 -24.90 7.99 22.42
CA LYS A 113 -25.65 6.92 21.73
C LYS A 113 -26.72 7.49 20.80
N GLN A 114 -26.36 7.82 19.56
CA GLN A 114 -27.32 8.06 18.49
C GLN A 114 -28.20 6.81 18.42
N GLY A 115 -29.53 6.99 18.35
CA GLY A 115 -30.47 5.87 18.33
C GLY A 115 -30.03 4.80 17.33
N VAL A 116 -30.18 3.53 17.68
CA VAL A 116 -29.71 2.39 16.88
C VAL A 116 -30.13 2.61 15.43
N HIS A 117 -29.15 2.76 14.54
CA HIS A 117 -29.36 3.05 13.13
C HIS A 117 -28.79 1.91 12.29
N TYR A 118 -29.63 1.32 11.44
CA TYR A 118 -29.32 0.11 10.68
C TYR A 118 -28.85 0.41 9.25
N SER A 119 -28.26 1.57 9.00
CA SER A 119 -27.77 1.92 7.66
C SER A 119 -26.27 2.19 7.60
N LEU A 120 -25.75 2.23 6.37
CA LEU A 120 -24.38 2.66 6.09
C LEU A 120 -24.20 4.17 6.35
N ASN A 121 -23.14 4.51 7.08
CA ASN A 121 -22.75 5.86 7.46
C ASN A 121 -21.32 6.11 6.98
N THR A 122 -21.12 7.07 6.08
CA THR A 122 -19.82 7.36 5.48
C THR A 122 -19.34 8.74 5.89
N ASN A 123 -18.15 8.81 6.48
CA ASN A 123 -17.45 10.05 6.78
C ASN A 123 -16.47 10.45 5.66
N TYR A 124 -15.88 9.48 4.97
CA TYR A 124 -14.96 9.76 3.89
C TYR A 124 -15.01 8.68 2.80
N ALA A 125 -14.97 9.09 1.54
CA ALA A 125 -14.71 8.21 0.40
C ALA A 125 -13.78 8.90 -0.61
N GLY A 126 -12.74 8.20 -1.05
CA GLY A 126 -11.77 8.75 -2.01
C GLY A 126 -10.88 7.70 -2.64
N LEU A 127 -10.15 8.12 -3.68
CA LEU A 127 -9.10 7.33 -4.32
C LEU A 127 -7.76 8.06 -4.22
N VAL A 128 -6.67 7.31 -4.15
CA VAL A 128 -5.33 7.81 -4.45
C VAL A 128 -4.75 7.01 -5.60
N VAL A 129 -4.44 7.67 -6.69
CA VAL A 129 -3.82 7.08 -7.87
C VAL A 129 -2.32 7.35 -7.81
N THR A 130 -1.50 6.34 -7.99
CA THR A 130 -0.05 6.50 -8.13
C THR A 130 0.35 6.32 -9.58
N LYS A 131 1.18 7.24 -10.09
CA LYS A 131 1.81 7.21 -11.40
C LYS A 131 3.25 7.68 -11.26
N ASN A 132 4.21 6.88 -11.72
CA ASN A 132 5.64 7.19 -11.67
C ASN A 132 6.08 7.64 -10.26
N ASN A 133 5.67 6.89 -9.22
CA ASN A 133 5.87 7.21 -7.80
C ASN A 133 5.22 8.52 -7.29
N SER A 134 4.51 9.28 -8.14
CA SER A 134 3.72 10.45 -7.72
C SER A 134 2.30 10.03 -7.36
N SER A 135 1.74 10.59 -6.29
CA SER A 135 0.39 10.27 -5.82
C SER A 135 -0.59 11.42 -6.06
N TYR A 136 -1.76 11.09 -6.61
CA TYR A 136 -2.84 12.01 -6.97
C TYR A 136 -4.11 11.61 -6.21
N ALA A 137 -4.63 12.52 -5.39
CA ALA A 137 -5.83 12.24 -4.59
C ALA A 137 -7.09 12.69 -5.34
N TYR A 138 -8.08 11.81 -5.40
CA TYR A 138 -9.38 12.02 -6.00
C TYR A 138 -10.45 11.89 -4.93
N GLY A 139 -11.09 13.00 -4.60
CA GLY A 139 -12.23 13.04 -3.69
C GLY A 139 -13.55 13.11 -4.44
N LEU A 140 -14.65 13.12 -3.68
CA LEU A 140 -15.97 13.37 -4.25
C LEU A 140 -16.08 14.78 -4.84
N ASN A 141 -15.33 15.76 -4.33
CA ASN A 141 -15.29 17.12 -4.91
C ASN A 141 -14.48 17.23 -6.22
N SER A 142 -13.79 16.18 -6.67
CA SER A 142 -13.09 16.18 -7.95
C SER A 142 -14.07 16.28 -9.12
N SER A 143 -13.67 16.92 -10.22
CA SER A 143 -14.48 17.05 -11.43
C SER A 143 -14.88 15.66 -11.96
N GLY A 144 -16.15 15.48 -12.31
CA GLY A 144 -16.69 14.20 -12.79
C GLY A 144 -16.96 13.15 -11.70
N SER A 145 -16.58 13.40 -10.45
CA SER A 145 -16.91 12.52 -9.32
C SER A 145 -18.34 12.75 -8.83
N ASP A 146 -19.01 11.66 -8.43
CA ASP A 146 -20.43 11.67 -8.06
C ASP A 146 -20.77 10.48 -7.15
N THR A 147 -21.94 10.52 -6.51
CA THR A 147 -22.32 9.47 -5.55
C THR A 147 -23.83 9.27 -5.45
N TRP A 148 -24.24 8.03 -5.14
CA TRP A 148 -25.64 7.61 -5.07
C TRP A 148 -25.90 6.70 -3.88
N LYS A 149 -27.16 6.65 -3.44
CA LYS A 149 -27.66 5.68 -2.46
C LYS A 149 -28.75 4.81 -3.08
N SER A 150 -28.82 3.55 -2.66
CA SER A 150 -29.81 2.59 -3.17
C SER A 150 -30.20 1.56 -2.10
N SER A 151 -31.45 1.09 -2.17
CA SER A 151 -31.96 -0.05 -1.38
C SER A 151 -31.73 -1.40 -2.08
N SER A 152 -31.19 -1.38 -3.30
CA SER A 152 -30.79 -2.55 -4.09
C SER A 152 -29.35 -2.37 -4.59
N MET A 153 -28.63 -3.46 -4.86
CA MET A 153 -27.23 -3.38 -5.27
C MET A 153 -27.10 -2.54 -6.56
N PRO A 154 -26.44 -1.36 -6.52
CA PRO A 154 -26.42 -0.42 -7.63
C PRO A 154 -25.54 -0.93 -8.77
N THR A 155 -25.70 -0.38 -9.97
CA THR A 155 -24.77 -0.57 -11.10
C THR A 155 -24.51 0.77 -11.78
N PRO A 156 -23.45 0.94 -12.59
CA PRO A 156 -23.24 2.18 -13.34
C PRO A 156 -24.43 2.59 -14.22
N SER A 157 -25.17 1.63 -14.77
CA SER A 157 -26.39 1.88 -15.56
C SER A 157 -27.65 2.12 -14.71
N SER A 158 -27.64 1.75 -13.44
CA SER A 158 -28.75 1.94 -12.49
C SER A 158 -28.20 2.23 -11.09
N PRO A 159 -27.63 3.42 -10.87
CA PRO A 159 -26.85 3.71 -9.65
C PRO A 159 -27.71 4.03 -8.43
N GLY A 160 -29.01 4.24 -8.60
CA GLY A 160 -29.95 4.60 -7.53
C GLY A 160 -30.23 6.10 -7.47
N ILE A 161 -30.48 6.61 -6.26
CA ILE A 161 -30.81 8.03 -6.02
C ILE A 161 -29.51 8.81 -5.82
N GLN A 162 -29.29 9.82 -6.65
CA GLN A 162 -28.09 10.66 -6.56
C GLN A 162 -28.08 11.43 -5.24
N ALA A 163 -26.92 11.48 -4.58
CA ALA A 163 -26.79 12.24 -3.34
C ALA A 163 -26.87 13.74 -3.62
N THR A 164 -27.46 14.47 -2.70
CA THR A 164 -27.46 15.93 -2.70
C THR A 164 -26.05 16.49 -2.46
N VAL A 165 -25.85 17.78 -2.78
CA VAL A 165 -24.58 18.48 -2.49
C VAL A 165 -24.21 18.43 -1.00
N ALA A 166 -25.21 18.54 -0.10
CA ALA A 166 -25.00 18.45 1.33
C ALA A 166 -24.58 17.05 1.78
N GLU A 167 -25.24 16.01 1.27
CA GLU A 167 -24.86 14.61 1.56
C GLU A 167 -23.45 14.30 1.07
N LYS A 168 -23.10 14.75 -0.14
CA LYS A 168 -21.77 14.60 -0.71
C LYS A 168 -20.69 15.28 0.14
N ALA A 169 -20.99 16.42 0.75
CA ALA A 169 -20.07 17.13 1.63
C ALA A 169 -19.70 16.31 2.87
N TYR A 170 -20.65 15.60 3.48
CA TYR A 170 -20.40 14.73 4.64
C TYR A 170 -19.47 13.55 4.34
N ALA A 171 -19.44 13.07 3.09
CA ALA A 171 -18.55 11.98 2.68
C ALA A 171 -17.22 12.47 2.07
N THR A 172 -16.93 13.77 2.11
CA THR A 172 -15.72 14.34 1.50
C THR A 172 -14.63 14.67 2.52
N ASN A 173 -14.99 15.04 3.75
CA ASN A 173 -14.04 15.47 4.76
C ASN A 173 -14.06 14.52 5.96
N GLN A 174 -12.89 14.16 6.45
CA GLN A 174 -12.78 13.34 7.66
C GLN A 174 -12.98 14.20 8.92
N ASP A 175 -14.23 14.60 9.19
CA ASP A 175 -14.59 15.58 10.22
C ASP A 175 -15.67 15.10 11.24
N SER A 176 -15.85 13.78 11.36
CA SER A 176 -16.87 13.17 12.23
C SER A 176 -18.32 13.58 11.90
N SER A 177 -18.58 14.00 10.66
CA SER A 177 -19.94 14.10 10.11
C SER A 177 -20.18 12.95 9.15
N TRP A 178 -21.38 12.36 9.14
CA TRP A 178 -21.63 11.16 8.33
C TRP A 178 -22.75 11.38 7.33
N TRP A 179 -22.50 10.93 6.11
CA TRP A 179 -23.54 10.68 5.14
C TRP A 179 -24.19 9.33 5.43
N THR A 180 -25.41 9.40 5.93
CA THR A 180 -26.26 8.26 6.25
C THR A 180 -27.24 7.99 5.11
N THR A 181 -27.39 6.73 4.66
CA THR A 181 -28.34 6.43 3.57
C THR A 181 -29.81 6.59 4.00
N SER A 182 -30.14 6.10 5.20
CA SER A 182 -31.50 6.06 5.77
C SER A 182 -32.53 5.36 4.88
N LEU A 183 -32.11 4.32 4.13
CA LEU A 183 -32.98 3.60 3.20
C LEU A 183 -33.61 2.33 3.78
N VAL A 184 -33.18 1.92 4.96
CA VAL A 184 -33.72 0.76 5.67
C VAL A 184 -34.10 1.18 7.09
N SER A 185 -35.20 0.63 7.59
CA SER A 185 -35.72 0.91 8.94
C SER A 185 -35.62 -0.29 9.88
N GLY A 186 -35.30 -1.47 9.35
CA GLY A 186 -35.15 -2.71 10.12
C GLY A 186 -33.71 -3.21 10.15
N ASP A 187 -33.40 -3.94 11.22
CA ASP A 187 -32.19 -4.77 11.36
C ASP A 187 -32.11 -5.76 10.20
N GLY A 188 -30.90 -5.93 9.69
CA GLY A 188 -30.55 -7.00 8.77
C GLY A 188 -30.92 -6.77 7.32
N GLN A 189 -31.10 -5.51 6.95
CA GLN A 189 -31.39 -5.10 5.58
C GLN A 189 -30.20 -4.33 5.00
N TYR A 190 -29.66 -4.81 3.89
CA TYR A 190 -28.61 -4.10 3.18
C TYR A 190 -29.14 -2.86 2.47
N ASN A 191 -28.35 -1.79 2.53
CA ASN A 191 -28.42 -0.64 1.63
C ASN A 191 -27.02 -0.30 1.14
N TYR A 192 -26.96 0.52 0.10
CA TYR A 192 -25.75 0.70 -0.68
C TYR A 192 -25.47 2.18 -0.86
N GLN A 193 -24.18 2.53 -0.82
CA GLN A 193 -23.66 3.78 -1.36
C GLN A 193 -22.74 3.43 -2.53
N MET A 194 -22.89 4.13 -3.65
CA MET A 194 -22.04 3.97 -4.83
C MET A 194 -21.28 5.26 -5.07
N TYR A 195 -19.97 5.17 -5.23
CA TYR A 195 -19.10 6.30 -5.54
C TYR A 195 -18.54 6.14 -6.96
N ARG A 196 -18.59 7.21 -7.74
CA ARG A 196 -17.89 7.30 -9.03
C ARG A 196 -16.81 8.36 -8.92
N PHE A 197 -15.60 8.00 -9.32
CA PHE A 197 -14.48 8.91 -9.42
C PHE A 197 -14.04 9.01 -10.88
N THR A 198 -13.71 10.22 -11.32
CA THR A 198 -13.06 10.42 -12.63
C THR A 198 -11.58 10.65 -12.39
N VAL A 199 -10.76 9.75 -12.93
CA VAL A 199 -9.29 9.80 -12.86
C VAL A 199 -8.77 10.46 -14.14
N ALA A 200 -7.90 11.47 -13.99
CA ALA A 200 -7.35 12.21 -15.11
C ALA A 200 -6.20 11.47 -15.81
N GLU A 201 -5.48 10.61 -15.08
CA GLU A 201 -4.43 9.78 -15.66
C GLU A 201 -5.00 8.73 -16.62
N LYS A 202 -4.26 8.44 -17.69
CA LYS A 202 -4.58 7.33 -18.59
C LYS A 202 -4.36 6.02 -17.84
N ALA A 203 -5.27 5.05 -18.04
CA ALA A 203 -5.18 3.75 -17.37
C ALA A 203 -3.81 3.06 -17.55
N ALA A 204 -3.19 3.18 -18.73
CA ALA A 204 -1.88 2.60 -19.01
C ALA A 204 -0.71 3.24 -18.23
N ASP A 205 -0.91 4.41 -17.63
CA ASP A 205 0.11 5.13 -16.86
C ASP A 205 -0.10 4.99 -15.34
N ILE A 206 -1.12 4.25 -14.90
CA ILE A 206 -1.44 4.10 -13.48
C ILE A 206 -0.71 2.88 -12.94
N ASP A 207 0.08 3.06 -11.89
CA ASP A 207 0.80 1.95 -11.24
C ASP A 207 -0.10 1.26 -10.20
N LYS A 208 -0.88 2.09 -9.49
CA LYS A 208 -1.61 1.69 -8.29
C LYS A 208 -2.81 2.61 -8.06
N ILE A 209 -3.91 2.01 -7.63
CA ILE A 209 -5.10 2.71 -7.14
C ILE A 209 -5.30 2.28 -5.69
N ILE A 210 -5.37 3.24 -4.80
CA ILE A 210 -5.67 3.03 -3.39
C ILE A 210 -7.10 3.52 -3.15
N VAL A 211 -7.99 2.61 -2.81
CA VAL A 211 -9.36 2.96 -2.41
C VAL A 211 -9.36 3.29 -0.92
N ARG A 212 -10.02 4.38 -0.54
CA ARG A 212 -10.17 4.78 0.86
C ARG A 212 -11.63 5.02 1.19
N TRP A 213 -12.05 4.47 2.31
CA TRP A 213 -13.36 4.70 2.87
C TRP A 213 -13.24 4.80 4.39
N THR A 214 -13.97 5.71 5.01
CA THR A 214 -14.09 5.80 6.47
C THR A 214 -15.56 5.91 6.81
N GLY A 215 -16.02 5.07 7.71
CA GLY A 215 -17.41 5.05 8.14
C GLY A 215 -17.74 3.85 9.00
N TYR A 216 -19.03 3.56 9.12
CA TYR A 216 -19.52 2.39 9.84
C TYR A 216 -20.85 1.91 9.27
N GLY A 217 -21.12 0.63 9.47
CA GLY A 217 -22.36 -0.03 9.11
C GLY A 217 -23.26 -0.26 10.32
N GLU A 218 -24.12 -1.25 10.19
CA GLU A 218 -24.97 -1.71 11.27
C GLU A 218 -24.14 -2.35 12.41
N PRO A 219 -24.47 -2.13 13.69
CA PRO A 219 -23.73 -2.73 14.81
C PRO A 219 -24.01 -4.24 15.02
N THR A 220 -24.99 -4.82 14.32
CA THR A 220 -25.38 -6.22 14.46
C THR A 220 -24.34 -7.14 13.83
N THR A 221 -23.80 -8.09 14.60
CA THR A 221 -22.82 -9.06 14.12
C THR A 221 -23.41 -9.89 12.97
N GLY A 222 -22.65 -10.08 11.89
CA GLY A 222 -23.10 -10.75 10.67
C GLY A 222 -23.57 -9.80 9.56
N TYR A 223 -23.74 -8.51 9.87
CA TYR A 223 -24.02 -7.46 8.90
C TYR A 223 -22.80 -6.57 8.69
N ASP A 224 -21.80 -7.17 8.05
CA ASP A 224 -20.53 -6.52 7.79
C ASP A 224 -20.66 -5.43 6.73
N VAL A 225 -19.78 -4.43 6.80
CA VAL A 225 -19.61 -3.49 5.70
C VAL A 225 -18.76 -4.17 4.64
N GLU A 226 -19.28 -4.16 3.41
CA GLU A 226 -18.63 -4.72 2.25
C GLU A 226 -18.27 -3.60 1.27
N LEU A 227 -17.00 -3.57 0.87
CA LEU A 227 -16.48 -2.65 -0.13
C LEU A 227 -16.21 -3.41 -1.42
N PHE A 228 -16.71 -2.86 -2.53
CA PHE A 228 -16.57 -3.42 -3.86
C PHE A 228 -16.02 -2.38 -4.83
N TRP A 229 -15.46 -2.85 -5.95
CA TRP A 229 -15.21 -2.05 -7.14
C TRP A 229 -15.89 -2.68 -8.36
N TRP A 230 -16.23 -1.85 -9.33
CA TRP A 230 -16.92 -2.30 -10.54
C TRP A 230 -15.90 -2.72 -11.60
N ASP A 231 -15.97 -3.98 -12.04
CA ASP A 231 -15.23 -4.47 -13.20
C ASP A 231 -16.08 -4.22 -14.46
N PHE A 232 -15.65 -3.26 -15.30
CA PHE A 232 -16.33 -2.94 -16.55
C PHE A 232 -16.24 -4.06 -17.60
N SER A 233 -15.20 -4.89 -17.55
CA SER A 233 -15.03 -6.00 -18.49
C SER A 233 -15.98 -7.14 -18.14
N ALA A 234 -16.08 -7.47 -16.86
CA ALA A 234 -16.99 -8.50 -16.36
C ALA A 234 -18.44 -8.01 -16.19
N SER A 235 -18.66 -6.68 -16.18
CA SER A 235 -19.94 -6.06 -15.84
C SER A 235 -20.49 -6.54 -14.49
N SER A 236 -19.60 -6.65 -13.50
CA SER A 236 -19.90 -7.16 -12.16
C SER A 236 -19.13 -6.43 -11.07
N TRP A 237 -19.63 -6.53 -9.83
CA TRP A 237 -18.90 -6.09 -8.65
C TRP A 237 -17.87 -7.15 -8.25
N THR A 238 -16.65 -6.70 -8.01
CA THR A 238 -15.60 -7.53 -7.44
C THR A 238 -15.40 -7.09 -5.97
N PRO A 239 -15.36 -8.02 -5.02
CA PRO A 239 -15.16 -7.67 -3.61
C PRO A 239 -13.73 -7.16 -3.38
N LEU A 240 -13.60 -6.09 -2.60
CA LEU A 240 -12.32 -5.58 -2.11
C LEU A 240 -12.13 -5.96 -0.63
N MET A 241 -13.16 -5.76 0.19
CA MET A 241 -13.07 -5.96 1.64
C MET A 241 -14.44 -6.27 2.25
N THR A 242 -14.45 -7.08 3.31
CA THR A 242 -15.61 -7.32 4.19
C THR A 242 -15.14 -7.22 5.63
N GLN A 243 -15.77 -6.35 6.43
CA GLN A 243 -15.43 -6.21 7.84
C GLN A 243 -16.62 -5.74 8.68
N HIS A 244 -16.76 -6.32 9.87
CA HIS A 244 -17.68 -5.81 10.89
C HIS A 244 -17.21 -4.43 11.39
N ALA A 245 -17.84 -3.36 10.92
CA ALA A 245 -17.52 -1.98 11.26
C ALA A 245 -18.69 -1.33 12.01
N SER A 246 -18.86 -1.68 13.28
CA SER A 246 -19.91 -1.12 14.17
C SER A 246 -19.61 0.28 14.70
N THR A 247 -18.40 0.78 14.47
CA THR A 247 -17.92 2.12 14.82
C THR A 247 -17.08 2.66 13.67
N ASP A 248 -16.83 3.97 13.66
CA ASP A 248 -16.07 4.63 12.60
C ASP A 248 -14.73 3.91 12.34
N THR A 249 -14.62 3.29 11.18
CA THR A 249 -13.52 2.42 10.77
C THR A 249 -13.01 2.90 9.43
N ALA A 250 -11.69 3.03 9.32
CA ALA A 250 -11.03 3.37 8.07
C ALA A 250 -10.64 2.10 7.32
N PHE A 251 -11.15 1.95 6.10
CA PHE A 251 -10.75 0.97 5.12
C PHE A 251 -9.80 1.59 4.12
N GLN A 252 -8.74 0.84 3.81
CA GLN A 252 -7.84 1.14 2.73
C GLN A 252 -7.54 -0.16 2.01
N ASP A 253 -7.87 -0.22 0.73
CA ASP A 253 -7.45 -1.30 -0.15
C ASP A 253 -6.53 -0.78 -1.25
N VAL A 254 -5.60 -1.61 -1.67
CA VAL A 254 -4.59 -1.27 -2.66
C VAL A 254 -4.76 -2.20 -3.85
N THR A 255 -5.36 -1.69 -4.91
CA THR A 255 -5.35 -2.37 -6.19
C THR A 255 -4.12 -1.92 -6.98
N ARG A 256 -3.20 -2.83 -7.25
CA ARG A 256 -2.17 -2.61 -8.26
C ARG A 256 -2.67 -3.03 -9.61
N ILE A 257 -2.25 -2.32 -10.66
CA ILE A 257 -2.47 -2.81 -12.01
C ILE A 257 -1.62 -4.06 -12.17
N ASP A 258 -2.27 -5.20 -12.44
CA ASP A 258 -1.59 -6.47 -12.67
C ASP A 258 -0.74 -6.35 -13.93
N GLN A 259 0.56 -6.12 -13.74
CA GLN A 259 1.52 -6.02 -14.84
C GLN A 259 1.98 -7.39 -15.33
N THR A 260 1.42 -8.50 -14.82
CA THR A 260 1.82 -9.85 -15.21
C THR A 260 1.78 -10.03 -16.73
N GLU A 261 0.74 -9.55 -17.42
CA GLU A 261 0.68 -9.64 -18.88
C GLU A 261 1.81 -8.86 -19.57
N PHE A 262 2.13 -7.67 -19.09
CA PHE A 262 3.23 -6.87 -19.62
C PHE A 262 4.59 -7.55 -19.38
N CYS A 263 4.85 -7.99 -18.15
CA CYS A 263 6.10 -8.64 -17.76
C CYS A 263 6.32 -9.95 -18.52
N THR A 264 5.30 -10.81 -18.59
CA THR A 264 5.38 -12.12 -19.26
C THR A 264 5.62 -12.00 -20.75
N ARG A 265 5.01 -11.03 -21.45
CA ARG A 265 5.29 -10.80 -22.88
C ARG A 265 6.78 -10.62 -23.17
N CYS A 266 7.48 -9.83 -22.36
CA CYS A 266 8.92 -9.63 -22.50
C CYS A 266 9.71 -10.88 -22.07
N HIS A 267 9.40 -11.45 -20.90
CA HIS A 267 10.11 -12.61 -20.35
C HIS A 267 9.99 -13.88 -21.21
N ASP A 268 8.88 -14.05 -21.91
CA ASP A 268 8.58 -15.27 -22.65
C ASP A 268 8.99 -15.20 -24.13
N ASN A 269 9.94 -14.32 -24.47
CA ASN A 269 10.48 -14.10 -25.82
C ASN A 269 9.43 -13.63 -26.84
N SER A 270 8.39 -12.93 -26.38
CA SER A 270 7.38 -12.29 -27.23
C SER A 270 7.31 -10.77 -27.03
N PRO A 271 8.45 -10.04 -27.05
CA PRO A 271 8.41 -8.60 -26.88
C PRO A 271 7.64 -7.94 -28.03
N PRO A 272 7.02 -6.76 -27.82
CA PRO A 272 6.33 -6.04 -28.89
C PRO A 272 7.23 -5.79 -30.12
N SER A 273 6.62 -5.70 -31.30
CA SER A 273 7.34 -5.42 -32.55
C SER A 273 8.24 -4.20 -32.41
N GLY A 274 9.50 -4.34 -32.81
CA GLY A 274 10.52 -3.28 -32.72
C GLY A 274 11.28 -3.24 -31.39
N VAL A 275 10.92 -4.06 -30.40
CA VAL A 275 11.68 -4.23 -29.16
C VAL A 275 12.62 -5.42 -29.31
N THR A 276 13.93 -5.17 -29.22
CA THR A 276 14.94 -6.23 -29.13
C THR A 276 15.31 -6.43 -27.67
N MET A 277 15.11 -7.63 -27.16
CA MET A 277 15.51 -8.01 -25.81
C MET A 277 16.73 -8.93 -25.86
N GLY A 278 17.57 -8.87 -24.82
CA GLY A 278 18.56 -9.92 -24.59
C GLY A 278 17.89 -11.26 -24.23
N THR A 279 18.69 -12.26 -23.91
CA THR A 279 18.15 -13.52 -23.37
C THR A 279 17.57 -13.25 -21.99
N VAL A 280 16.25 -13.29 -21.88
CA VAL A 280 15.52 -13.20 -20.63
C VAL A 280 14.96 -14.57 -20.27
N MET A 281 14.81 -14.84 -18.97
CA MET A 281 14.26 -16.11 -18.49
C MET A 281 12.77 -16.15 -18.79
N GLN A 282 12.33 -17.22 -19.47
CA GLN A 282 10.91 -17.53 -19.62
C GLN A 282 10.28 -17.77 -18.25
N ILE A 283 9.22 -17.03 -17.96
CA ILE A 283 8.64 -16.94 -16.63
C ILE A 283 7.20 -17.39 -16.59
N SER A 284 6.43 -17.31 -17.69
CA SER A 284 5.01 -17.71 -17.66
C SER A 284 4.78 -19.15 -17.18
N PRO A 285 5.50 -20.18 -17.67
CA PRO A 285 5.27 -21.55 -17.22
C PRO A 285 5.52 -21.71 -15.71
N ALA A 286 6.57 -21.05 -15.25
CA ALA A 286 6.97 -21.01 -13.85
C ALA A 286 5.95 -20.29 -12.97
N TYR A 287 5.58 -19.07 -13.35
CA TYR A 287 4.61 -18.21 -12.67
C TYR A 287 3.20 -18.81 -12.64
N GLY A 288 2.86 -19.61 -13.65
CA GLY A 288 1.66 -20.48 -13.72
C GLY A 288 1.51 -21.43 -12.54
N THR A 289 2.63 -21.88 -11.97
CA THR A 289 2.68 -22.86 -10.88
C THR A 289 3.19 -22.29 -9.56
N ASP A 290 3.65 -21.03 -9.58
CA ASP A 290 4.20 -20.34 -8.44
C ASP A 290 3.11 -20.05 -7.40
N ARG A 291 3.39 -20.32 -6.12
CA ARG A 291 2.43 -20.17 -5.01
C ARG A 291 2.14 -18.71 -4.65
N HIS A 292 3.04 -17.79 -5.00
CA HIS A 292 2.81 -16.35 -4.94
C HIS A 292 2.32 -15.80 -6.28
N GLY A 293 2.56 -16.51 -7.38
CA GLY A 293 2.01 -16.24 -8.71
C GLY A 293 0.61 -16.82 -8.93
N SER A 294 0.32 -17.21 -10.17
CA SER A 294 -1.01 -17.70 -10.58
C SER A 294 -1.31 -19.16 -10.22
N GLY A 295 -0.37 -19.85 -9.58
CA GLY A 295 -0.59 -21.21 -9.11
C GLY A 295 -1.63 -21.24 -8.00
N SER A 296 -2.50 -22.25 -8.02
CA SER A 296 -3.43 -22.47 -6.91
C SER A 296 -2.62 -22.68 -5.62
N GLY A 297 -2.78 -21.79 -4.66
CA GLY A 297 -2.22 -21.91 -3.31
C GLY A 297 -3.24 -22.37 -2.25
N PRO A 298 -4.15 -23.33 -2.51
CA PRO A 298 -5.29 -23.56 -1.61
C PRO A 298 -4.84 -24.03 -0.23
N GLU A 299 -3.62 -24.55 -0.09
CA GLU A 299 -3.08 -25.08 1.15
C GLU A 299 -1.59 -24.76 1.23
N GLY A 300 -1.25 -23.51 1.54
CA GLY A 300 0.11 -23.24 1.97
C GLY A 300 0.35 -24.00 3.28
N TYR A 301 1.13 -25.09 3.23
CA TYR A 301 1.56 -25.90 4.40
C TYR A 301 2.27 -25.09 5.51
N SER A 302 2.45 -23.79 5.34
CA SER A 302 2.97 -22.94 6.39
C SER A 302 1.87 -22.50 7.34
N ASN A 303 2.08 -22.68 8.65
CA ASN A 303 1.26 -22.04 9.70
C ASN A 303 1.80 -20.64 10.07
N GLY A 304 2.68 -20.07 9.24
CA GLY A 304 3.26 -18.75 9.48
C GLY A 304 2.19 -17.66 9.44
N SER A 305 2.22 -16.75 10.41
CA SER A 305 1.38 -15.54 10.40
C SER A 305 1.82 -14.62 9.24
N LEU A 306 0.87 -13.92 8.64
CA LEU A 306 1.11 -12.89 7.63
C LEU A 306 1.01 -11.50 8.28
N VAL A 307 1.74 -10.52 7.75
CA VAL A 307 1.57 -9.12 8.16
C VAL A 307 0.50 -8.46 7.30
N ASN A 308 -0.26 -7.52 7.89
CA ASN A 308 -1.17 -6.53 7.26
C ASN A 308 -1.83 -6.92 5.93
N TYR A 309 -3.17 -6.98 5.86
CA TYR A 309 -3.99 -7.18 4.64
C TYR A 309 -3.67 -8.43 3.78
N ASN A 310 -2.54 -9.10 4.00
CA ASN A 310 -2.20 -10.35 3.36
C ASN A 310 -2.91 -11.49 4.09
N PHE A 311 -3.59 -12.34 3.34
CA PHE A 311 -4.24 -13.54 3.84
C PHE A 311 -3.96 -14.72 2.89
N ARG A 312 -4.08 -15.93 3.43
CA ARG A 312 -3.90 -17.15 2.62
C ARG A 312 -5.05 -17.30 1.65
N GLY A 313 -4.75 -17.67 0.41
CA GLY A 313 -5.76 -17.72 -0.66
C GLY A 313 -6.09 -16.36 -1.26
N MET A 314 -5.31 -15.31 -0.97
CA MET A 314 -5.40 -14.06 -1.73
C MET A 314 -5.15 -14.31 -3.23
N PRO A 315 -5.64 -13.43 -4.11
CA PRO A 315 -5.31 -13.48 -5.54
C PRO A 315 -3.80 -13.48 -5.77
N ARG A 316 -3.39 -13.98 -6.95
CA ARG A 316 -1.99 -13.99 -7.38
C ARG A 316 -1.33 -12.61 -7.17
N LEU A 317 -0.08 -12.60 -6.71
CA LEU A 317 0.70 -11.37 -6.62
C LEU A 317 1.18 -10.95 -8.01
N SER A 318 0.90 -9.71 -8.39
CA SER A 318 1.47 -9.12 -9.61
C SER A 318 3.00 -9.08 -9.53
N CYS A 319 3.69 -9.18 -10.66
CA CYS A 319 5.16 -9.14 -10.72
C CYS A 319 5.73 -7.89 -10.02
N ASN A 320 5.06 -6.74 -10.16
CA ASN A 320 5.47 -5.46 -9.56
C ASN A 320 5.20 -5.34 -8.04
N GLU A 321 4.64 -6.36 -7.39
CA GLU A 321 4.64 -6.43 -5.92
C GLU A 321 6.04 -6.75 -5.38
N CYS A 322 6.78 -7.61 -6.09
CA CYS A 322 8.12 -8.04 -5.68
C CYS A 322 9.23 -7.38 -6.49
N HIS A 323 8.99 -7.06 -7.76
CA HIS A 323 9.96 -6.47 -8.67
C HIS A 323 9.73 -4.97 -8.88
N ASP A 324 10.82 -4.26 -9.15
CA ASP A 324 10.83 -2.89 -9.64
C ASP A 324 11.05 -2.91 -11.15
N GLU A 325 10.01 -2.51 -11.90
CA GLU A 325 9.99 -2.47 -13.35
C GLU A 325 11.02 -1.50 -13.95
N HIS A 326 11.49 -0.53 -13.16
CA HIS A 326 12.53 0.42 -13.56
C HIS A 326 13.93 -0.01 -13.11
N GLY A 327 14.03 -1.18 -12.47
CA GLY A 327 15.24 -1.67 -11.87
C GLY A 327 15.44 -1.15 -10.45
N SER A 328 16.08 -1.97 -9.62
CA SER A 328 16.54 -1.59 -8.28
C SER A 328 18.00 -2.00 -8.08
N GLY A 329 18.60 -1.54 -6.97
CA GLY A 329 19.94 -1.99 -6.56
C GLY A 329 20.01 -3.45 -6.10
N ASN A 330 18.87 -4.14 -6.00
CA ASN A 330 18.80 -5.51 -5.52
C ASN A 330 18.92 -6.52 -6.66
N VAL A 331 19.33 -7.75 -6.31
CA VAL A 331 19.32 -8.90 -7.22
C VAL A 331 17.92 -9.08 -7.82
N TYR A 332 17.87 -9.43 -9.10
CA TYR A 332 16.63 -9.61 -9.86
C TYR A 332 15.70 -8.40 -9.86
N HIS A 333 16.23 -7.20 -9.62
CA HIS A 333 15.45 -5.97 -9.51
C HIS A 333 14.33 -6.08 -8.46
N LEU A 334 14.58 -6.81 -7.36
CA LEU A 334 13.62 -6.88 -6.25
C LEU A 334 13.43 -5.50 -5.62
N ARG A 335 12.20 -5.13 -5.29
CA ARG A 335 11.91 -3.79 -4.75
C ARG A 335 12.68 -3.53 -3.46
N GLU A 336 13.12 -2.30 -3.30
CA GLU A 336 13.71 -1.80 -2.05
C GLU A 336 12.63 -1.49 -1.00
N THR A 337 11.35 -1.55 -1.39
CA THR A 337 10.19 -1.40 -0.53
C THR A 337 9.08 -2.40 -0.89
N VAL A 338 8.63 -3.19 0.09
CA VAL A 338 7.52 -4.15 -0.04
C VAL A 338 6.54 -3.94 1.11
N ASN A 339 5.24 -3.74 0.81
CA ASN A 339 4.19 -3.56 1.81
C ASN A 339 4.51 -2.53 2.92
N GLY A 340 5.11 -1.40 2.52
CA GLY A 340 5.49 -0.32 3.43
C GLY A 340 6.79 -0.55 4.21
N LYS A 341 7.38 -1.74 4.13
CA LYS A 341 8.72 -2.01 4.65
C LYS A 341 9.76 -1.47 3.67
N THR A 342 10.48 -0.43 4.08
CA THR A 342 11.50 0.27 3.27
C THR A 342 12.92 -0.19 3.62
N GLY A 343 13.91 0.25 2.82
CA GLY A 343 15.33 0.00 3.09
C GLY A 343 15.75 -1.45 2.88
N ILE A 344 15.06 -2.19 2.01
CA ILE A 344 15.41 -3.57 1.71
C ILE A 344 16.58 -3.60 0.73
N THR A 345 17.68 -4.23 1.16
CA THR A 345 18.89 -4.40 0.34
C THR A 345 19.27 -5.88 0.23
N ILE A 346 19.34 -6.37 -1.00
CA ILE A 346 19.65 -7.76 -1.36
C ILE A 346 20.63 -7.72 -2.53
N THR A 347 21.92 -7.53 -2.26
CA THR A 347 22.96 -7.46 -3.29
C THR A 347 23.61 -8.81 -3.59
N ASP A 348 23.37 -9.82 -2.75
CA ASP A 348 23.87 -11.18 -2.91
C ASP A 348 22.71 -12.18 -2.80
N ILE A 349 22.60 -13.02 -3.81
CA ILE A 349 21.61 -14.08 -3.90
C ILE A 349 21.72 -15.12 -2.77
N ASN A 350 22.93 -15.27 -2.20
CA ASN A 350 23.19 -16.24 -1.14
C ASN A 350 22.95 -15.68 0.27
N ASN A 351 22.57 -14.41 0.39
CA ASN A 351 22.34 -13.78 1.69
C ASN A 351 20.90 -14.02 2.18
N ASN A 352 20.72 -15.08 2.95
CA ASN A 352 19.42 -15.45 3.52
C ASN A 352 18.86 -14.44 4.50
N ALA A 353 19.70 -13.68 5.21
CA ALA A 353 19.24 -12.62 6.10
C ALA A 353 18.57 -11.48 5.30
N SER A 354 19.20 -11.07 4.18
CA SER A 354 18.62 -10.07 3.27
C SER A 354 17.30 -10.55 2.65
N PHE A 355 17.23 -11.79 2.18
CA PHE A 355 15.97 -12.36 1.66
C PHE A 355 14.90 -12.49 2.74
N THR A 356 15.26 -12.95 3.95
CA THR A 356 14.32 -13.00 5.08
C THR A 356 13.77 -11.61 5.38
N ASN A 357 14.62 -10.58 5.37
CA ASN A 357 14.20 -9.20 5.57
C ASN A 357 13.22 -8.73 4.48
N PHE A 358 13.41 -9.14 3.23
CA PHE A 358 12.45 -8.89 2.14
C PHE A 358 11.12 -9.62 2.37
N CYS A 359 11.15 -10.92 2.67
CA CYS A 359 9.97 -11.75 2.89
C CYS A 359 9.11 -11.26 4.07
N THR A 360 9.73 -10.66 5.09
CA THR A 360 8.99 -10.07 6.22
C THR A 360 8.14 -8.84 5.87
N GLY A 361 8.22 -8.35 4.63
CA GLY A 361 7.22 -7.40 4.11
C GLY A 361 5.81 -8.01 4.02
N CYS A 362 5.70 -9.33 3.86
CA CYS A 362 4.41 -10.04 3.76
C CYS A 362 4.22 -11.09 4.86
N HIS A 363 5.30 -11.68 5.35
CA HIS A 363 5.27 -12.71 6.39
C HIS A 363 5.68 -12.16 7.76
N ASN A 364 5.10 -12.72 8.82
CA ASN A 364 5.50 -12.41 10.18
C ASN A 364 6.59 -13.39 10.66
N GLY A 365 7.57 -12.88 11.38
CA GLY A 365 8.66 -13.67 11.96
C GLY A 365 9.89 -13.82 11.06
N ASN A 366 10.51 -15.00 11.07
CA ASN A 366 11.72 -15.32 10.32
C ASN A 366 11.50 -16.56 9.42
N GLY A 367 12.55 -17.01 8.73
CA GLY A 367 12.50 -18.20 7.87
C GLY A 367 11.90 -19.44 8.56
N ASN A 368 12.07 -19.60 9.87
CA ASN A 368 11.47 -20.70 10.64
C ASN A 368 9.97 -20.53 10.81
N ASN A 369 9.52 -19.31 11.08
CA ASN A 369 8.10 -19.02 11.18
C ASN A 369 7.40 -19.23 9.83
N PHE A 370 8.07 -18.93 8.72
CA PHE A 370 7.52 -19.13 7.38
C PHE A 370 7.35 -20.62 7.04
N HIS A 371 8.17 -21.49 7.63
CA HIS A 371 8.16 -22.94 7.38
C HIS A 371 7.66 -23.77 8.56
N ALA A 372 6.93 -23.16 9.52
CA ALA A 372 6.57 -23.80 10.78
C ALA A 372 5.84 -25.16 10.63
N GLY A 373 5.06 -25.35 9.56
CA GLY A 373 4.40 -26.63 9.29
C GLY A 373 5.33 -27.75 8.81
N CYS A 374 6.49 -27.40 8.23
CA CYS A 374 7.51 -28.36 7.81
C CYS A 374 8.44 -28.71 8.98
N LEU A 375 8.66 -27.77 9.90
CA LEU A 375 9.60 -27.93 11.01
C LEU A 375 9.26 -29.08 11.95
N SER A 376 7.98 -29.35 12.20
CA SER A 376 7.55 -30.47 13.04
C SER A 376 8.07 -31.83 12.54
N CYS A 377 8.20 -32.00 11.22
CA CYS A 377 8.69 -33.24 10.61
C CYS A 377 10.22 -33.22 10.42
N HIS A 378 10.81 -32.05 10.18
CA HIS A 378 12.24 -31.92 9.88
C HIS A 378 13.15 -31.73 11.12
N TYR A 379 12.61 -31.38 12.29
CA TYR A 379 13.40 -31.25 13.52
C TYR A 379 13.77 -32.59 14.18
N GLU A 380 12.95 -33.63 14.02
CA GLU A 380 13.10 -34.88 14.79
C GLU A 380 13.73 -36.04 13.98
N GLY A 381 13.77 -35.94 12.64
CA GLY A 381 14.03 -37.10 11.77
C GLY A 381 15.47 -37.31 11.27
N HIS A 382 16.39 -36.36 11.42
CA HIS A 382 17.72 -36.45 10.80
C HIS A 382 18.86 -36.18 11.80
N SER A 383 19.30 -37.24 12.47
CA SER A 383 20.67 -37.41 13.01
C SER A 383 21.37 -36.19 13.65
N GLY A 384 20.69 -35.49 14.55
CA GLY A 384 21.34 -34.74 15.63
C GLY A 384 21.95 -33.37 15.31
N GLU A 385 21.82 -32.86 14.10
CA GLU A 385 22.14 -31.45 13.79
C GLU A 385 20.81 -30.71 13.55
N PRO A 386 20.47 -29.68 14.34
CA PRO A 386 19.31 -28.85 14.04
C PRO A 386 19.60 -28.11 12.73
N LEU A 387 19.20 -28.71 11.62
CA LEU A 387 19.06 -28.01 10.36
C LEU A 387 17.88 -27.05 10.55
N GLY A 388 18.18 -25.89 11.12
CA GLY A 388 17.31 -24.74 10.99
C GLY A 388 16.96 -24.57 9.51
N PRO A 389 15.76 -24.08 9.17
CA PRO A 389 15.23 -23.99 7.80
C PRO A 389 15.97 -23.00 6.91
N ASP A 390 17.07 -22.44 7.40
CA ASP A 390 18.11 -21.93 6.51
C ASP A 390 18.73 -23.05 5.66
N PHE A 391 18.54 -24.34 6.01
CA PHE A 391 19.05 -25.56 5.35
C PHE A 391 20.53 -25.47 4.89
N GLY A 392 21.30 -24.48 5.36
CA GLY A 392 22.55 -24.03 4.76
C GLY A 392 22.44 -23.62 3.27
N ARG A 393 21.25 -23.30 2.76
CA ARG A 393 20.96 -23.04 1.34
C ARG A 393 20.32 -21.67 1.16
N ALA A 394 20.68 -21.01 0.06
CA ALA A 394 20.09 -19.74 -0.32
C ALA A 394 18.56 -19.86 -0.48
N CYS A 395 17.75 -18.92 0.04
CA CYS A 395 16.28 -18.94 -0.08
C CYS A 395 15.83 -19.17 -1.53
N VAL A 396 16.45 -18.45 -2.47
CA VAL A 396 16.22 -18.55 -3.92
C VAL A 396 16.53 -19.90 -4.56
N SER A 397 17.29 -20.78 -3.88
CA SER A 397 17.55 -22.13 -4.39
C SER A 397 16.26 -22.96 -4.40
N CYS A 398 15.36 -22.66 -3.46
CA CYS A 398 14.04 -23.29 -3.32
C CYS A 398 12.89 -22.37 -3.74
N HIS A 399 13.10 -21.04 -3.74
CA HIS A 399 12.11 -20.00 -4.03
C HIS A 399 12.52 -19.14 -5.22
N LYS A 400 12.56 -19.72 -6.41
CA LYS A 400 12.66 -19.02 -7.70
C LYS A 400 11.41 -19.30 -8.53
N HIS A 401 11.10 -18.44 -9.49
CA HIS A 401 10.04 -18.75 -10.43
C HIS A 401 10.35 -20.08 -11.14
N GLY A 402 9.48 -21.08 -10.96
CA GLY A 402 9.61 -22.39 -11.57
C GLY A 402 10.42 -23.40 -10.76
N SER A 403 10.90 -23.04 -9.56
CA SER A 403 11.24 -24.06 -8.58
C SER A 403 9.95 -24.64 -8.02
N TYR A 404 9.66 -25.88 -8.39
CA TYR A 404 8.75 -26.70 -7.63
C TYR A 404 9.60 -27.59 -6.71
N PHE A 405 9.34 -27.49 -5.40
CA PHE A 405 9.84 -28.49 -4.49
C PHE A 405 8.86 -29.67 -4.53
N VAL A 406 9.18 -30.68 -5.33
CA VAL A 406 8.55 -31.99 -5.17
C VAL A 406 9.22 -32.65 -3.98
N HIS A 407 8.46 -32.84 -2.89
CA HIS A 407 8.78 -33.92 -1.97
C HIS A 407 8.77 -35.20 -2.80
N TYR A 408 9.94 -35.81 -2.99
CA TYR A 408 10.05 -37.02 -3.80
C TYR A 408 9.25 -38.13 -3.09
N GLU A 409 8.06 -38.43 -3.60
CA GLU A 409 7.12 -39.43 -3.02
C GLU A 409 7.71 -40.86 -2.97
N GLY A 410 8.90 -41.07 -3.54
CA GLY A 410 9.58 -42.37 -3.59
C GLY A 410 10.48 -42.72 -2.40
N ASN A 411 10.81 -41.79 -1.50
CA ASN A 411 11.65 -42.08 -0.33
C ASN A 411 10.92 -41.72 0.96
N TRP A 412 10.08 -42.64 1.44
CA TRP A 412 9.84 -43.00 2.84
C TRP A 412 10.14 -41.91 3.90
N CYS A 413 9.56 -40.73 3.76
CA CYS A 413 9.39 -39.81 4.88
C CYS A 413 8.06 -40.17 5.55
N HIS A 414 8.18 -41.02 6.57
CA HIS A 414 7.15 -41.54 7.46
C HIS A 414 5.83 -40.73 7.54
N GLY A 415 4.78 -41.25 6.91
CA GLY A 415 3.43 -41.27 7.51
C GLY A 415 2.54 -40.03 7.42
N CYS A 416 2.96 -38.92 6.82
CA CYS A 416 2.04 -37.83 6.51
C CYS A 416 1.34 -38.10 5.16
N ALA A 417 0.44 -39.09 5.14
CA ALA A 417 -0.60 -39.10 4.13
C ALA A 417 -1.39 -37.78 4.25
N PRO A 418 -1.80 -37.15 3.14
CA PRO A 418 -2.71 -36.01 3.22
C PRO A 418 -3.92 -36.46 4.04
N SER A 419 -4.23 -35.73 5.11
CA SER A 419 -5.44 -35.92 5.88
C SER A 419 -6.63 -35.47 5.02
N GLY A 420 -6.96 -36.32 4.06
CA GLY A 420 -8.07 -36.21 3.13
C GLY A 420 -8.57 -37.61 2.88
N GLY A 421 -9.17 -38.21 3.91
CA GLY A 421 -10.05 -39.34 3.67
C GLY A 421 -11.22 -38.89 2.81
N ILE A 422 -11.49 -39.63 1.73
CA ILE A 422 -12.79 -40.21 1.35
C ILE A 422 -12.56 -41.08 0.10
N GLY A 423 -13.01 -42.34 0.17
CA GLY A 423 -13.55 -43.04 -0.99
C GLY A 423 -12.61 -43.99 -1.73
N ALA A 424 -12.55 -45.23 -1.26
CA ALA A 424 -12.24 -46.37 -2.10
C ALA A 424 -13.26 -46.47 -3.25
N PHE A 425 -12.78 -46.57 -4.49
CA PHE A 425 -13.23 -47.53 -5.52
C PHE A 425 -12.09 -47.74 -6.53
#